data_AF-A0A2V2WD61-F1
#
_entry.id   AF-A0A2V2WD61-F1
#
_cell.length_a   1.000
_cell.length_b   1.000
_cell.length_c   1.000
_cell.angle_alpha   90.00
_cell.angle_beta   90.00
_cell.angle_gamma   90.00
#
_symmetry.space_group_name_H-M   'P 1'
#
loop_
_entity.id
_entity.type
_entity.pdbx_description
1 polymer ?
#
loop_
_entity_poly.entity_id
_entity_poly.type
_entity_poly.pdbx_seq_one_letter_code
_entity_poly.pdbx_strand_id
1 'polypeptide(L)'
;MAEYIHCVGERLLVDPTTRQLGGNNGTDVIPLMVVPLMLDPMDFRTMMCNISVPIRLLVLVQNGREAMLSLYLQELERVYGWSGRLVVSRHPENIGYSAAVNIGSRLALSLPREEVPFVFVTNSDVKFSPDLLPNLMRDVHEMTRHDAARMDELAAEVANEPSEYSPVLRRGLRVLRSTVKDSRLSTSALLPDRIRYASVKEREKAFSKHYGHFCAYYKGSCFTSVMLTRLAISTVGYFDENFYPAYVEDVDYSLRLRLLGFQERNVSYGKFVHRGSSNIRFSNKMELPDALWYRRVRSLSANKPYAKMKWNRPRACCGGYKEPYNGMVPADVWVKDEARIQRIRAYGHDEKQGVPKVEYDRTLLHPVRTKGR
;
A
#
# COMPACT_ATOMS: atom_id res chain seq x y z
N MET A 1 1.80 20.76 -26.07
CA MET A 1 1.51 19.91 -24.90
C MET A 1 2.82 19.69 -24.15
N ALA A 2 2.85 19.81 -22.82
CA ALA A 2 4.10 19.66 -22.06
C ALA A 2 4.64 18.22 -22.16
N GLU A 3 5.97 18.03 -22.18
CA GLU A 3 6.65 16.74 -22.39
C GLU A 3 6.15 15.63 -21.45
N TYR A 4 5.94 15.94 -20.17
CA TYR A 4 5.48 14.96 -19.18
C TYR A 4 4.07 14.40 -19.47
N ILE A 5 3.18 15.20 -20.07
CA ILE A 5 1.83 14.76 -20.44
C ILE A 5 1.96 13.69 -21.53
N HIS A 6 2.83 13.94 -22.51
CA HIS A 6 3.11 12.98 -23.56
C HIS A 6 3.66 11.66 -22.99
N CYS A 7 4.63 11.72 -22.07
CA CYS A 7 5.14 10.52 -21.39
C CYS A 7 4.01 9.72 -20.70
N VAL A 8 3.07 10.39 -20.02
CA VAL A 8 1.91 9.72 -19.41
C VAL A 8 1.06 9.04 -20.50
N GLY A 9 0.74 9.74 -21.59
CA GLY A 9 -0.01 9.18 -22.72
C GLY A 9 0.66 7.96 -23.34
N GLU A 10 1.97 8.01 -23.55
CA GLU A 10 2.74 6.87 -24.07
C GLU A 10 2.69 5.68 -23.12
N ARG A 11 2.83 5.89 -21.80
CA ARG A 11 2.75 4.79 -20.82
C ARG A 11 1.33 4.23 -20.73
N LEU A 12 0.30 5.06 -20.86
CA LEU A 12 -1.09 4.59 -20.90
C LEU A 12 -1.48 4.01 -22.25
N LEU A 13 -0.64 4.13 -23.29
CA LEU A 13 -0.96 3.83 -24.69
C LEU A 13 -2.24 4.54 -25.14
N VAL A 14 -2.35 5.84 -24.83
CA VAL A 14 -3.48 6.69 -25.18
C VAL A 14 -2.98 7.87 -26.01
N ASP A 15 -3.53 8.01 -27.22
CA ASP A 15 -3.34 9.20 -28.04
C ASP A 15 -4.47 10.21 -27.76
N PRO A 16 -4.16 11.35 -27.13
CA PRO A 16 -5.18 12.33 -26.78
C PRO A 16 -5.69 13.14 -27.99
N THR A 17 -4.95 13.14 -29.10
CA THR A 17 -5.28 13.90 -30.33
C THR A 17 -6.24 13.10 -31.20
N THR A 18 -5.90 11.83 -31.48
CA THR A 18 -6.74 10.95 -32.30
C THR A 18 -7.84 10.26 -31.50
N ARG A 19 -7.79 10.34 -30.16
CA ARG A 19 -8.65 9.61 -29.21
C ARG A 19 -8.62 8.09 -29.41
N GLN A 20 -7.48 7.56 -29.84
CA GLN A 20 -7.26 6.13 -29.98
C GLN A 20 -6.64 5.52 -28.71
N LEU A 21 -6.98 4.26 -28.46
CA LEU A 21 -6.45 3.46 -27.36
C LEU A 21 -5.64 2.28 -27.93
N GLY A 22 -4.35 2.21 -27.61
CA GLY A 22 -3.48 1.08 -27.98
C GLY A 22 -3.76 -0.16 -27.11
N GLY A 23 -3.35 -1.34 -27.55
CA GLY A 23 -3.56 -2.58 -26.78
C GLY A 23 -2.78 -2.57 -25.46
N ASN A 24 -3.48 -2.75 -24.33
CA ASN A 24 -2.89 -2.77 -22.97
C ASN A 24 -3.18 -4.10 -22.23
N ASN A 25 -3.33 -5.17 -23.00
CA ASN A 25 -3.44 -6.54 -22.51
C ASN A 25 -2.10 -7.23 -22.73
N GLY A 26 -1.63 -7.98 -21.74
CA GLY A 26 -0.37 -8.72 -21.87
C GLY A 26 0.37 -8.82 -20.54
N THR A 27 1.43 -9.62 -20.54
CA THR A 27 2.35 -9.81 -19.40
C THR A 27 3.47 -8.77 -19.37
N ASP A 28 3.55 -7.92 -20.39
CA ASP A 28 4.50 -6.83 -20.57
C ASP A 28 3.92 -5.46 -20.19
N VAL A 29 2.73 -5.45 -19.58
CA VAL A 29 2.00 -4.25 -19.15
C VAL A 29 1.82 -4.29 -17.63
N ILE A 30 2.08 -3.17 -16.95
CA ILE A 30 1.77 -3.04 -15.52
C ILE A 30 0.24 -3.06 -15.35
N PRO A 31 -0.34 -4.04 -14.64
CA PRO A 31 -1.79 -4.19 -14.54
C PRO A 31 -2.48 -3.02 -13.83
N LEU A 32 -1.90 -2.59 -12.71
CA LEU A 32 -2.36 -1.44 -11.94
C LEU A 32 -1.15 -0.81 -11.24
N MET A 33 -0.94 0.48 -11.46
CA MET A 33 0.12 1.26 -10.83
C MET A 33 -0.46 2.34 -9.93
N VAL A 34 0.04 2.45 -8.70
CA VAL A 34 -0.43 3.44 -7.72
C VAL A 34 0.72 4.32 -7.30
N VAL A 35 0.50 5.62 -7.42
CA VAL A 35 1.50 6.65 -7.10
C VAL A 35 0.88 7.65 -6.12
N PRO A 36 1.18 7.53 -4.81
CA PRO A 36 0.89 8.58 -3.85
C PRO A 36 1.74 9.82 -4.10
N LEU A 37 1.12 11.00 -4.18
CA LEU A 37 1.77 12.28 -4.50
C LEU A 37 1.41 13.35 -3.46
N MET A 38 2.34 14.23 -3.11
CA MET A 38 2.12 15.33 -2.19
C MET A 38 2.85 16.63 -2.60
N LEU A 39 4.18 16.68 -2.44
CA LEU A 39 5.00 17.88 -2.75
C LEU A 39 6.00 17.63 -3.89
N ASP A 40 5.77 16.58 -4.67
CA ASP A 40 6.74 15.96 -5.57
C ASP A 40 6.28 15.90 -7.05
N PRO A 41 5.63 16.93 -7.61
CA PRO A 41 5.18 16.90 -9.01
C PRO A 41 6.36 16.80 -10.00
N MET A 42 7.55 17.33 -9.67
CA MET A 42 8.72 17.29 -10.55
C MET A 42 9.36 15.90 -10.62
N ASP A 43 9.45 15.24 -9.48
CA ASP A 43 9.95 13.87 -9.41
C ASP A 43 8.98 12.94 -10.17
N PHE A 44 7.66 13.13 -10.02
CA PHE A 44 6.63 12.41 -10.79
C PHE A 44 6.80 12.53 -12.30
N ARG A 45 7.01 13.75 -12.83
CA ARG A 45 7.26 13.96 -14.26
C ARG A 45 8.45 13.14 -14.75
N THR A 46 9.55 13.21 -14.01
CA THR A 46 10.79 12.51 -14.34
C THR A 46 10.59 11.00 -14.32
N MET A 47 9.86 10.49 -13.32
CA MET A 47 9.56 9.05 -13.21
C MET A 47 8.69 8.58 -14.37
N MET A 48 7.63 9.31 -14.74
CA MET A 48 6.72 8.88 -15.83
C MET A 48 7.43 8.77 -17.18
N CYS A 49 8.37 9.67 -17.47
CA CYS A 49 9.19 9.57 -18.69
C CYS A 49 10.28 8.48 -18.60
N ASN A 50 10.61 8.01 -17.40
CA ASN A 50 11.63 6.98 -17.18
C ASN A 50 11.05 5.55 -17.16
N ILE A 51 9.78 5.37 -16.85
CA ILE A 51 9.12 4.06 -16.92
C ILE A 51 9.24 3.51 -18.35
N SER A 52 9.74 2.29 -18.50
CA SER A 52 10.03 1.67 -19.81
C SER A 52 8.93 0.75 -20.33
N VAL A 53 7.82 0.63 -19.61
CA VAL A 53 6.77 -0.35 -19.89
C VAL A 53 5.39 0.29 -19.84
N PRO A 54 4.40 -0.19 -20.62
CA PRO A 54 3.04 0.33 -20.55
C PRO A 54 2.37 0.08 -19.19
N ILE A 55 1.34 0.86 -18.90
CA ILE A 55 0.50 0.79 -17.71
C ILE A 55 -0.95 0.66 -18.16
N ARG A 56 -1.62 -0.41 -17.73
CA ARG A 56 -3.04 -0.64 -18.01
C ARG A 56 -3.92 0.37 -17.29
N LEU A 57 -3.67 0.55 -15.99
CA LEU A 57 -4.42 1.47 -15.12
C LEU A 57 -3.47 2.23 -14.19
N LEU A 58 -3.40 3.55 -14.35
CA LEU A 58 -2.62 4.44 -13.48
C LEU A 58 -3.55 5.10 -12.46
N VAL A 59 -3.23 4.93 -11.18
CA VAL A 59 -3.93 5.54 -10.05
C VAL A 59 -3.02 6.57 -9.40
N LEU A 60 -3.35 7.85 -9.58
CA LEU A 60 -2.65 8.96 -8.93
C LEU A 60 -3.44 9.37 -7.69
N VAL A 61 -2.79 9.40 -6.53
CA VAL A 61 -3.44 9.80 -5.28
C VAL A 61 -2.82 11.09 -4.80
N GLN A 62 -3.57 12.20 -4.93
CA GLN A 62 -3.19 13.48 -4.35
C GLN A 62 -3.42 13.43 -2.84
N ASN A 63 -2.37 13.62 -2.06
CA ASN A 63 -2.36 13.46 -0.61
C ASN A 63 -2.01 14.78 0.11
N GLY A 64 -2.79 15.80 -0.16
CA GLY A 64 -2.58 17.19 0.25
C GLY A 64 -3.32 18.17 -0.68
N ARG A 65 -3.23 19.45 -0.38
CA ARG A 65 -3.85 20.57 -1.11
C ARG A 65 -2.85 21.43 -1.88
N GLU A 66 -1.62 20.94 -2.08
CA GLU A 66 -0.61 21.65 -2.87
C GLU A 66 -1.16 21.99 -4.27
N ALA A 67 -1.10 23.28 -4.61
CA ALA A 67 -1.79 23.85 -5.77
C ALA A 67 -1.15 23.41 -7.10
N MET A 68 0.18 23.35 -7.17
CA MET A 68 0.88 22.94 -8.39
C MET A 68 0.55 21.49 -8.74
N LEU A 69 0.58 20.57 -7.76
CA LEU A 69 0.17 19.19 -7.93
C LEU A 69 -1.30 19.10 -8.37
N SER A 70 -2.19 19.86 -7.73
CA SER A 70 -3.61 19.90 -8.10
C SER A 70 -3.82 20.29 -9.56
N LEU A 71 -3.11 21.33 -10.03
CA LEU A 71 -3.19 21.79 -11.42
C LEU A 71 -2.67 20.73 -12.40
N TYR A 72 -1.59 20.02 -12.04
CA TYR A 72 -1.00 18.99 -12.91
C TYR A 72 -1.95 17.82 -13.07
N LEU A 73 -2.53 17.36 -11.96
CA LEU A 73 -3.47 16.25 -11.98
C LEU A 73 -4.76 16.63 -12.72
N GLN A 74 -5.25 17.87 -12.55
CA GLN A 74 -6.38 18.39 -13.34
C GLN A 74 -6.08 18.40 -14.84
N GLU A 75 -4.87 18.78 -15.25
CA GLU A 75 -4.47 18.75 -16.65
C GLU A 75 -4.43 17.31 -17.19
N LEU A 76 -3.86 16.36 -16.44
CA LEU A 76 -3.83 14.95 -16.82
C LEU A 76 -5.23 14.34 -16.95
N GLU A 77 -6.13 14.63 -16.00
CA GLU A 77 -7.53 14.18 -16.07
C GLU A 77 -8.24 14.76 -17.28
N ARG A 78 -8.02 16.05 -17.60
CA ARG A 78 -8.61 16.69 -18.79
C ARG A 78 -8.16 15.99 -20.08
N VAL A 79 -6.90 15.57 -20.16
CA VAL A 79 -6.31 14.98 -21.37
C VAL A 79 -6.60 13.48 -21.49
N TYR A 80 -6.51 12.72 -20.39
CA TYR A 80 -6.55 11.26 -20.39
C TYR A 80 -7.69 10.63 -19.60
N GLY A 81 -8.45 11.40 -18.81
CA GLY A 81 -9.49 10.87 -17.93
C GLY A 81 -10.64 10.16 -18.67
N TRP A 82 -10.87 10.51 -19.94
CA TRP A 82 -11.86 9.84 -20.78
C TRP A 82 -11.47 8.41 -21.19
N SER A 83 -10.20 8.02 -21.06
CA SER A 83 -9.67 6.75 -21.56
C SER A 83 -10.03 5.52 -20.71
N GLY A 84 -10.46 5.74 -19.46
CA GLY A 84 -10.60 4.67 -18.46
C GLY A 84 -9.27 4.10 -17.94
N ARG A 85 -8.12 4.64 -18.36
CA ARG A 85 -6.77 4.18 -17.96
C ARG A 85 -6.09 5.06 -16.91
N LEU A 86 -6.73 6.16 -16.54
CA LEU A 86 -6.26 7.09 -15.51
C LEU A 86 -7.36 7.29 -14.48
N VAL A 87 -7.01 7.07 -13.21
CA VAL A 87 -7.82 7.42 -12.05
C VAL A 87 -7.03 8.42 -11.21
N VAL A 88 -7.64 9.55 -10.88
CA VAL A 88 -7.06 10.51 -9.94
C VAL A 88 -7.96 10.57 -8.71
N SER A 89 -7.41 10.20 -7.56
CA SER A 89 -8.07 10.31 -6.27
C SER A 89 -7.57 11.55 -5.53
N ARG A 90 -8.45 12.53 -5.32
CA ARG A 90 -8.10 13.81 -4.71
C ARG A 90 -8.41 13.84 -3.22
N HIS A 91 -7.38 14.05 -2.40
CA HIS A 91 -7.52 14.24 -0.96
C HIS A 91 -6.83 15.54 -0.53
N PRO A 92 -7.56 16.67 -0.43
CA PRO A 92 -7.02 17.94 0.04
C PRO A 92 -6.46 17.87 1.46
N GLU A 93 -7.05 17.02 2.29
CA GLU A 93 -6.50 16.62 3.59
C GLU A 93 -5.59 15.41 3.41
N ASN A 94 -4.41 15.44 4.01
CA ASN A 94 -3.49 14.29 3.95
C ASN A 94 -4.13 13.06 4.64
N ILE A 95 -4.31 11.98 3.88
CA ILE A 95 -4.81 10.68 4.34
C ILE A 95 -3.71 9.73 4.81
N GLY A 96 -2.45 10.11 4.63
CA GLY A 96 -1.29 9.29 4.92
C GLY A 96 -0.96 8.31 3.81
N TYR A 97 0.29 7.84 3.78
CA TYR A 97 0.81 6.98 2.73
C TYR A 97 0.08 5.63 2.68
N SER A 98 -0.11 4.96 3.83
CA SER A 98 -0.85 3.70 3.91
C SER A 98 -2.24 3.79 3.27
N ALA A 99 -3.01 4.85 3.59
CA ALA A 99 -4.35 5.03 3.05
C ALA A 99 -4.32 5.31 1.55
N ALA A 100 -3.34 6.11 1.07
CA ALA A 100 -3.15 6.38 -0.35
C ALA A 100 -2.83 5.10 -1.14
N VAL A 101 -1.92 4.26 -0.64
CA VAL A 101 -1.63 2.96 -1.26
C VAL A 101 -2.85 2.05 -1.24
N ASN A 102 -3.60 2.04 -0.12
CA ASN A 102 -4.78 1.19 0.01
C ASN A 102 -5.91 1.57 -0.96
N ILE A 103 -5.98 2.79 -1.50
CA ILE A 103 -6.93 3.13 -2.58
C ILE A 103 -6.67 2.25 -3.80
N GLY A 104 -5.40 2.10 -4.16
CA GLY A 104 -4.94 1.18 -5.19
C GLY A 104 -5.27 -0.27 -4.93
N SER A 105 -4.94 -0.74 -3.72
CA SER A 105 -5.20 -2.13 -3.31
C SER A 105 -6.70 -2.44 -3.31
N ARG A 106 -7.55 -1.52 -2.85
CA ARG A 106 -9.02 -1.67 -2.88
C ARG A 106 -9.54 -1.72 -4.32
N LEU A 107 -9.05 -0.83 -5.19
CA LEU A 107 -9.43 -0.83 -6.60
C LEU A 107 -9.02 -2.15 -7.28
N ALA A 108 -7.79 -2.61 -7.03
CA ALA A 108 -7.33 -3.91 -7.52
C ALA A 108 -8.28 -5.04 -7.13
N LEU A 109 -8.65 -5.13 -5.84
CA LEU A 109 -9.59 -6.16 -5.36
C LEU A 109 -11.01 -6.04 -5.91
N SER A 110 -11.42 -4.86 -6.38
CA SER A 110 -12.73 -4.65 -7.03
C SER A 110 -12.76 -4.99 -8.52
N LEU A 111 -11.60 -5.11 -9.17
CA LEU A 111 -11.45 -5.47 -10.58
C LEU A 111 -11.22 -6.98 -10.74
N PRO A 112 -11.49 -7.59 -11.92
CA PRO A 112 -11.18 -8.99 -12.18
C PRO A 112 -9.72 -9.34 -11.87
N ARG A 113 -9.48 -10.51 -11.29
CA ARG A 113 -8.11 -10.93 -10.89
C ARG A 113 -7.20 -11.12 -12.09
N GLU A 114 -7.76 -11.51 -13.23
CA GLU A 114 -7.07 -11.73 -14.49
C GLU A 114 -6.56 -10.40 -15.06
N GLU A 115 -7.28 -9.31 -14.79
CA GLU A 115 -6.88 -7.96 -15.20
C GLU A 115 -5.88 -7.32 -14.23
N VAL A 116 -5.94 -7.66 -12.94
CA VAL A 116 -5.05 -7.10 -11.91
C VAL A 116 -4.52 -8.20 -10.98
N PRO A 117 -3.55 -9.02 -11.45
CA PRO A 117 -2.93 -10.08 -10.65
C PRO A 117 -1.93 -9.53 -9.60
N PHE A 118 -1.45 -8.31 -9.76
CA PHE A 118 -0.60 -7.60 -8.81
C PHE A 118 -0.78 -6.09 -8.93
N VAL A 119 -0.34 -5.36 -7.90
CA VAL A 119 -0.35 -3.90 -7.85
C VAL A 119 1.08 -3.39 -7.75
N PHE A 120 1.47 -2.49 -8.63
CA PHE A 120 2.74 -1.79 -8.55
C PHE A 120 2.58 -0.50 -7.74
N VAL A 121 3.18 -0.44 -6.56
CA VAL A 121 3.21 0.74 -5.69
C VAL A 121 4.58 1.38 -5.81
N THR A 122 4.64 2.67 -6.14
CA THR A 122 5.92 3.35 -6.22
C THR A 122 5.83 4.80 -5.78
N ASN A 123 6.90 5.27 -5.13
CA ASN A 123 7.16 6.68 -4.93
C ASN A 123 7.51 7.33 -6.27
N SER A 124 7.42 8.66 -6.31
CA SER A 124 7.72 9.44 -7.52
C SER A 124 9.23 9.75 -7.69
N ASP A 125 10.03 9.65 -6.64
CA ASP A 125 11.45 10.04 -6.61
C ASP A 125 12.40 8.87 -6.93
N VAL A 126 11.97 8.01 -7.85
CA VAL A 126 12.67 6.79 -8.28
C VAL A 126 13.06 6.85 -9.76
N LYS A 127 14.08 6.09 -10.13
CA LYS A 127 14.48 5.82 -11.52
C LYS A 127 14.85 4.35 -11.71
N PHE A 128 14.47 3.82 -12.86
CA PHE A 128 14.68 2.46 -13.31
C PHE A 128 15.56 2.46 -14.55
N SER A 129 16.49 1.50 -14.65
CA SER A 129 17.11 1.19 -15.94
C SER A 129 16.06 0.57 -16.88
N PRO A 130 16.21 0.73 -18.21
CA PRO A 130 15.22 0.28 -19.18
C PRO A 130 14.87 -1.22 -19.08
N ASP A 131 15.84 -2.05 -18.69
CA ASP A 131 15.73 -3.51 -18.55
C ASP A 131 15.09 -3.99 -17.24
N LEU A 132 14.99 -3.12 -16.22
CA LEU A 132 14.55 -3.54 -14.88
C LEU A 132 13.07 -3.94 -14.87
N LEU A 133 12.17 -3.04 -15.27
CA LEU A 133 10.72 -3.29 -15.21
C LEU A 133 10.28 -4.43 -16.15
N PRO A 134 10.76 -4.53 -17.42
CA PRO A 134 10.43 -5.66 -18.29
C PRO A 134 10.78 -7.02 -17.67
N ASN A 135 11.97 -7.15 -17.09
CA ASN A 135 12.40 -8.39 -16.46
C ASN A 135 11.64 -8.67 -15.16
N LEU A 136 11.36 -7.64 -14.35
CA LEU A 136 10.58 -7.78 -13.12
C LEU A 136 9.15 -8.25 -13.38
N MET A 137 8.47 -7.73 -14.40
CA MET A 137 7.13 -8.20 -14.77
C MET A 137 7.14 -9.66 -15.22
N ARG A 138 8.16 -10.08 -15.99
CA ARG A 138 8.33 -11.49 -16.38
C ARG A 138 8.44 -12.39 -15.14
N ASP A 139 9.32 -12.05 -14.21
CA ASP A 139 9.49 -12.78 -12.95
C ASP A 139 8.16 -12.86 -12.18
N VAL A 140 7.44 -11.74 -12.04
CA VAL A 140 6.17 -11.70 -11.30
C VAL A 140 5.14 -12.63 -11.94
N HIS A 141 4.93 -12.56 -13.26
CA HIS A 141 3.97 -13.42 -13.95
C HIS A 141 4.34 -14.90 -13.87
N GLU A 142 5.62 -15.25 -14.05
CA GLU A 142 6.07 -16.64 -13.99
C GLU A 142 5.94 -17.23 -12.57
N MET A 143 6.35 -16.45 -11.56
CA MET A 143 6.42 -16.92 -10.17
C MET A 143 5.07 -16.89 -9.46
N THR A 144 4.08 -16.14 -9.97
CA THR A 144 2.72 -16.06 -9.41
C THR A 144 1.67 -16.84 -10.22
N ARG A 145 2.09 -17.61 -11.24
CA ARG A 145 1.17 -18.37 -12.12
C ARG A 145 0.17 -19.29 -11.40
N HIS A 146 0.50 -19.72 -10.17
CA HIS A 146 -0.33 -20.61 -9.35
C HIS A 146 -1.21 -19.86 -8.33
N ASP A 147 -1.08 -18.54 -8.21
CA ASP A 147 -1.77 -17.75 -7.19
C ASP A 147 -3.28 -17.75 -7.40
N ALA A 148 -3.75 -17.77 -8.66
CA ALA A 148 -5.18 -17.79 -8.96
C ALA A 148 -5.87 -19.05 -8.39
N ALA A 149 -5.31 -20.24 -8.63
CA ALA A 149 -5.82 -21.49 -8.08
C ALA A 149 -5.80 -21.48 -6.55
N ARG A 150 -4.72 -20.95 -5.95
CA ARG A 150 -4.64 -20.81 -4.49
C ARG A 150 -5.71 -19.88 -3.93
N MET A 151 -6.02 -18.78 -4.61
CA MET A 151 -7.07 -17.86 -4.21
C MET A 151 -8.45 -18.52 -4.28
N ASP A 152 -8.72 -19.37 -5.30
CA ASP A 152 -9.98 -20.12 -5.42
C ASP A 152 -10.18 -21.10 -4.26
N GLU A 153 -9.13 -21.85 -3.90
CA GLU A 153 -9.14 -22.75 -2.73
C GLU A 153 -9.46 -22.00 -1.43
N LEU A 154 -8.81 -20.85 -1.21
CA LEU A 154 -9.03 -20.04 -0.01
C LEU A 154 -10.43 -19.42 0.02
N ALA A 155 -10.95 -18.98 -1.13
CA ALA A 155 -12.29 -18.45 -1.23
C ALA A 155 -13.33 -19.52 -0.90
N ALA A 156 -13.14 -20.76 -1.38
CA ALA A 156 -14.00 -21.90 -1.04
C ALA A 156 -13.92 -22.25 0.45
N GLU A 157 -12.73 -22.22 1.06
CA GLU A 157 -12.55 -22.45 2.50
C GLU A 157 -13.29 -21.37 3.32
N VAL A 158 -13.09 -20.09 2.99
CA VAL A 158 -13.72 -18.96 3.68
C VAL A 158 -15.25 -18.97 3.53
N ALA A 159 -15.79 -19.39 2.38
CA ALA A 159 -17.24 -19.45 2.16
C ALA A 159 -17.96 -20.41 3.14
N ASN A 160 -17.23 -21.41 3.63
CA ASN A 160 -17.73 -22.42 4.57
C ASN A 160 -17.53 -22.04 6.05
N GLU A 161 -17.04 -20.84 6.35
CA GLU A 161 -16.89 -20.38 7.73
C GLU A 161 -18.24 -20.02 8.39
N PRO A 162 -18.34 -20.08 9.74
CA PRO A 162 -17.30 -20.46 10.70
C PRO A 162 -16.94 -21.96 10.62
N SER A 163 -15.72 -22.32 10.98
CA SER A 163 -15.20 -23.71 10.96
C SER A 163 -14.78 -24.18 12.36
N GLU A 164 -14.32 -25.42 12.48
CA GLU A 164 -13.79 -25.97 13.74
C GLU A 164 -12.58 -25.19 14.29
N TYR A 165 -11.91 -24.39 13.45
CA TYR A 165 -10.78 -23.54 13.82
C TYR A 165 -11.21 -22.18 14.39
N SER A 166 -12.48 -21.80 14.30
CA SER A 166 -12.98 -20.54 14.85
C SER A 166 -12.86 -20.53 16.38
N PRO A 167 -12.40 -19.43 17.01
CA PRO A 167 -12.19 -19.35 18.45
C PRO A 167 -13.45 -19.72 19.23
N VAL A 168 -13.31 -20.43 20.36
CA VAL A 168 -14.45 -20.91 21.17
C VAL A 168 -15.40 -19.77 21.57
N LEU A 169 -14.85 -18.61 21.96
CA LEU A 169 -15.59 -17.40 22.31
C LEU A 169 -16.34 -16.75 21.13
N ARG A 170 -16.12 -17.23 19.91
CA ARG A 170 -16.72 -16.76 18.65
C ARG A 170 -17.34 -17.90 17.84
N ARG A 171 -17.50 -19.10 18.42
CA ARG A 171 -18.12 -20.24 17.73
C ARG A 171 -19.53 -19.86 17.28
N GLY A 172 -19.81 -20.07 16.00
CA GLY A 172 -21.09 -19.71 15.36
C GLY A 172 -21.15 -18.30 14.78
N LEU A 173 -20.14 -17.44 15.02
CA LEU A 173 -20.08 -16.10 14.43
C LEU A 173 -19.05 -16.07 13.30
N ARG A 174 -19.50 -15.72 12.09
CA ARG A 174 -18.60 -15.46 10.95
C ARG A 174 -17.67 -14.30 11.28
N VAL A 175 -16.39 -14.45 10.93
CA VAL A 175 -15.46 -13.33 11.03
C VAL A 175 -15.91 -12.22 10.09
N LEU A 176 -16.03 -11.00 10.61
CA LEU A 176 -16.27 -9.83 9.78
C LEU A 176 -15.07 -9.65 8.84
N ARG A 177 -15.33 -9.73 7.53
CA ARG A 177 -14.34 -9.56 6.46
C ARG A 177 -14.47 -8.15 5.90
N SER A 178 -13.36 -7.42 5.81
CA SER A 178 -13.37 -6.05 5.32
C SER A 178 -13.64 -6.05 3.83
N THR A 179 -14.67 -5.32 3.44
CA THR A 179 -14.98 -5.00 2.04
C THR A 179 -14.06 -3.89 1.54
N VAL A 180 -14.07 -3.66 0.23
CA VAL A 180 -13.36 -2.53 -0.38
C VAL A 180 -13.85 -1.16 0.11
N LYS A 181 -15.03 -1.08 0.75
CA LYS A 181 -15.60 0.16 1.30
C LYS A 181 -15.21 0.40 2.77
N ASP A 182 -14.62 -0.59 3.44
CA ASP A 182 -14.28 -0.49 4.85
C ASP A 182 -12.98 0.31 5.08
N SER A 183 -13.09 1.36 5.90
CA SER A 183 -11.99 2.28 6.23
C SER A 183 -11.63 2.29 7.71
N ARG A 184 -12.40 1.60 8.57
CA ARG A 184 -12.18 1.55 10.04
C ARG A 184 -11.59 0.25 10.54
N LEU A 185 -11.95 -0.87 9.94
CA LEU A 185 -11.44 -2.19 10.27
C LEU A 185 -10.82 -2.78 9.00
N SER A 186 -9.61 -3.29 9.11
CA SER A 186 -9.02 -4.17 8.10
C SER A 186 -8.98 -5.58 8.63
N THR A 187 -9.51 -6.50 7.85
CA THR A 187 -9.48 -7.95 7.99
C THR A 187 -9.44 -8.52 6.57
N SER A 188 -8.66 -9.55 6.34
CA SER A 188 -8.42 -10.05 4.99
C SER A 188 -9.65 -10.74 4.40
N ALA A 189 -9.87 -10.55 3.10
CA ALA A 189 -10.97 -11.20 2.38
C ALA A 189 -10.79 -12.73 2.33
N LEU A 190 -9.55 -13.22 2.18
CA LEU A 190 -9.25 -14.63 1.85
C LEU A 190 -8.35 -15.34 2.89
N LEU A 191 -8.19 -14.81 4.11
CA LEU A 191 -7.42 -15.52 5.15
C LEU A 191 -8.33 -16.44 5.99
N PRO A 192 -8.40 -17.76 5.74
CA PRO A 192 -9.33 -18.63 6.44
C PRO A 192 -8.99 -18.74 7.93
N ASP A 193 -9.98 -19.06 8.76
CA ASP A 193 -9.87 -19.19 10.21
C ASP A 193 -8.79 -20.19 10.62
N ARG A 194 -8.66 -21.29 9.87
CA ARG A 194 -7.58 -22.28 10.02
C ARG A 194 -6.21 -21.64 9.99
N ILE A 195 -5.96 -20.72 9.06
CA ILE A 195 -4.67 -20.02 8.96
C ILE A 195 -4.64 -18.87 9.98
N ARG A 196 -5.71 -18.06 10.07
CA ARG A 196 -5.78 -16.88 10.94
C ARG A 196 -5.44 -17.19 12.40
N TYR A 197 -5.97 -18.28 12.91
CA TYR A 197 -5.87 -18.66 14.32
C TYR A 197 -4.85 -19.79 14.59
N ALA A 198 -4.17 -20.29 13.55
CA ALA A 198 -3.10 -21.26 13.71
C ALA A 198 -1.91 -20.70 14.50
N SER A 199 -1.09 -21.61 15.03
CA SER A 199 0.16 -21.24 15.68
C SER A 199 1.09 -20.49 14.71
N VAL A 200 2.05 -19.72 15.25
CA VAL A 200 3.06 -19.02 14.43
C VAL A 200 3.77 -19.99 13.48
N LYS A 201 4.19 -21.16 13.98
CA LYS A 201 4.94 -22.17 13.23
C LYS A 201 4.13 -22.75 12.05
N GLU A 202 2.82 -22.85 12.19
CA GLU A 202 1.94 -23.33 11.13
C GLU A 202 1.65 -22.24 10.10
N ARG A 203 1.42 -21.00 10.54
CA ARG A 203 1.19 -19.87 9.63
C ARG A 203 2.40 -19.57 8.76
N GLU A 204 3.62 -19.67 9.29
CA GLU A 204 4.86 -19.49 8.52
C GLU A 204 5.00 -20.47 7.34
N LYS A 205 4.19 -21.54 7.30
CA LYS A 205 4.17 -22.50 6.19
C LYS A 205 3.05 -22.22 5.18
N ALA A 206 2.03 -21.45 5.56
CA ALA A 206 0.77 -21.33 4.83
C ALA A 206 0.95 -20.81 3.40
N PHE A 207 1.89 -19.88 3.20
CA PHE A 207 2.21 -19.29 1.90
C PHE A 207 3.70 -19.44 1.53
N SER A 208 4.39 -20.43 2.10
CA SER A 208 5.84 -20.69 1.89
C SER A 208 6.25 -20.93 0.45
N LYS A 209 5.31 -21.26 -0.45
CA LYS A 209 5.54 -21.47 -1.88
C LYS A 209 5.10 -20.27 -2.75
N HIS A 210 4.59 -19.21 -2.14
CA HIS A 210 4.06 -18.04 -2.84
C HIS A 210 4.88 -16.79 -2.51
N TYR A 211 5.00 -15.91 -3.49
CA TYR A 211 5.63 -14.61 -3.30
C TYR A 211 4.60 -13.59 -2.85
N GLY A 212 4.91 -12.84 -1.80
CA GLY A 212 4.05 -11.79 -1.32
C GLY A 212 4.30 -10.47 -2.04
N HIS A 213 5.57 -10.22 -2.33
CA HIS A 213 5.99 -9.01 -3.01
C HIS A 213 7.34 -9.17 -3.73
N PHE A 214 7.53 -8.31 -4.73
CA PHE A 214 8.73 -8.22 -5.54
C PHE A 214 9.29 -6.80 -5.44
N CYS A 215 10.57 -6.70 -5.07
CA CYS A 215 11.27 -5.44 -4.90
C CYS A 215 12.19 -5.18 -6.08
N ALA A 216 12.17 -3.95 -6.60
CA ALA A 216 13.05 -3.52 -7.68
C ALA A 216 14.55 -3.53 -7.30
N TYR A 217 14.91 -3.66 -6.01
CA TYR A 217 16.30 -3.56 -5.59
C TYR A 217 16.62 -4.29 -4.28
N TYR A 218 17.66 -5.14 -4.31
CA TYR A 218 18.08 -5.96 -3.17
C TYR A 218 18.87 -5.24 -2.07
N LYS A 219 19.44 -4.04 -2.30
CA LYS A 219 20.26 -3.31 -1.30
C LYS A 219 19.56 -2.07 -0.70
N GLY A 220 18.24 -1.93 -0.83
CA GLY A 220 17.54 -0.70 -0.46
C GLY A 220 16.12 -0.89 0.08
N SER A 221 15.41 0.24 0.21
CA SER A 221 14.05 0.31 0.77
C SER A 221 13.03 -0.31 -0.19
N CYS A 222 12.77 -1.61 -0.06
CA CYS A 222 11.91 -2.38 -0.97
C CYS A 222 10.58 -1.68 -1.30
N PHE A 223 9.89 -1.12 -0.31
CA PHE A 223 8.54 -0.58 -0.48
C PHE A 223 8.48 0.83 -1.08
N THR A 224 9.62 1.45 -1.41
CA THR A 224 9.60 2.69 -2.21
C THR A 224 9.23 2.41 -3.66
N SER A 225 9.40 1.17 -4.11
CA SER A 225 8.96 0.68 -5.42
C SER A 225 8.79 -0.85 -5.36
N VAL A 226 7.55 -1.30 -5.19
CA VAL A 226 7.21 -2.70 -4.87
C VAL A 226 6.02 -3.18 -5.69
N MET A 227 6.09 -4.40 -6.22
CA MET A 227 4.94 -5.10 -6.77
C MET A 227 4.35 -6.03 -5.69
N LEU A 228 3.12 -5.76 -5.26
CA LEU A 228 2.39 -6.55 -4.29
C LEU A 228 1.46 -7.53 -5.00
N THR A 229 1.56 -8.81 -4.68
CA THR A 229 0.70 -9.83 -5.32
C THR A 229 -0.74 -9.69 -4.82
N ARG A 230 -1.71 -9.97 -5.68
CA ARG A 230 -3.12 -9.96 -5.29
C ARG A 230 -3.39 -10.97 -4.17
N LEU A 231 -2.70 -12.11 -4.18
CA LEU A 231 -2.77 -13.11 -3.12
C LEU A 231 -2.34 -12.54 -1.76
N ALA A 232 -1.24 -11.79 -1.72
CA ALA A 232 -0.81 -11.09 -0.49
C ALA A 232 -1.85 -10.07 -0.03
N ILE A 233 -2.31 -9.19 -0.92
CA ILE A 233 -3.33 -8.16 -0.57
C ILE A 233 -4.60 -8.83 -0.01
N SER A 234 -5.01 -9.96 -0.60
CA SER A 234 -6.24 -10.67 -0.22
C SER A 234 -6.14 -11.44 1.11
N THR A 235 -4.93 -11.76 1.57
CA THR A 235 -4.69 -12.65 2.73
C THR A 235 -3.98 -11.96 3.89
N VAL A 236 -3.04 -11.06 3.61
CA VAL A 236 -2.35 -10.19 4.59
C VAL A 236 -3.21 -8.97 4.92
N GLY A 237 -4.03 -8.53 3.97
CA GLY A 237 -4.89 -7.37 4.07
C GLY A 237 -4.21 -6.10 3.61
N TYR A 238 -4.76 -4.96 4.02
CA TYR A 238 -4.29 -3.63 3.65
C TYR A 238 -3.11 -3.15 4.50
N PHE A 239 -2.41 -2.11 4.06
CA PHE A 239 -1.46 -1.37 4.92
C PHE A 239 -2.19 -0.78 6.11
N ASP A 240 -1.56 -0.83 7.29
CA ASP A 240 -2.16 -0.30 8.49
C ASP A 240 -2.17 1.24 8.46
N GLU A 241 -3.38 1.79 8.33
CA GLU A 241 -3.62 3.24 8.20
C GLU A 241 -3.31 4.03 9.48
N ASN A 242 -3.01 3.35 10.61
CA ASN A 242 -2.54 4.02 11.82
C ASN A 242 -1.06 4.45 11.75
N PHE A 243 -0.27 3.88 10.82
CA PHE A 243 1.04 4.43 10.48
C PHE A 243 0.84 5.70 9.65
N TYR A 244 0.78 6.83 10.35
CA TYR A 244 0.37 8.12 9.81
C TYR A 244 1.34 9.24 10.22
N PRO A 245 1.74 10.12 9.29
CA PRO A 245 1.32 10.19 7.89
C PRO A 245 2.14 9.29 6.96
N ALA A 246 3.31 8.80 7.37
CA ALA A 246 4.16 7.88 6.60
C ALA A 246 5.26 7.28 7.50
N TYR A 247 5.97 6.29 6.98
CA TYR A 247 7.02 5.47 7.59
C TYR A 247 6.53 4.40 8.57
N VAL A 248 7.19 3.23 8.49
CA VAL A 248 6.96 1.99 9.28
C VAL A 248 5.82 1.12 8.75
N GLU A 249 4.96 1.62 7.86
CA GLU A 249 3.93 0.82 7.19
C GLU A 249 4.51 -0.34 6.37
N ASP A 250 5.66 -0.12 5.74
CA ASP A 250 6.41 -1.12 4.97
C ASP A 250 6.94 -2.24 5.86
N VAL A 251 7.49 -1.88 7.03
CA VAL A 251 7.98 -2.81 8.04
C VAL A 251 6.82 -3.62 8.60
N ASP A 252 5.71 -2.98 8.92
CA ASP A 252 4.49 -3.65 9.40
C ASP A 252 3.97 -4.67 8.38
N TYR A 253 3.84 -4.24 7.12
CA TYR A 253 3.36 -5.12 6.05
C TYR A 253 4.31 -6.31 5.83
N SER A 254 5.63 -6.06 5.81
CA SER A 254 6.66 -7.08 5.68
C SER A 254 6.64 -8.10 6.83
N LEU A 255 6.44 -7.65 8.07
CA LEU A 255 6.32 -8.54 9.23
C LEU A 255 5.07 -9.42 9.12
N ARG A 256 3.93 -8.87 8.68
CA ARG A 256 2.70 -9.65 8.46
C ARG A 256 2.83 -10.66 7.33
N LEU A 257 3.51 -10.30 6.25
CA LEU A 257 3.85 -11.22 5.16
C LEU A 257 4.66 -12.42 5.64
N ARG A 258 5.73 -12.17 6.40
CA ARG A 258 6.59 -13.23 6.97
C ARG A 258 5.83 -14.13 7.93
N LEU A 259 4.92 -13.57 8.74
CA LEU A 259 4.09 -14.36 9.65
C LEU A 259 3.18 -15.35 8.93
N LEU A 260 2.78 -15.03 7.70
CA LEU A 260 1.99 -15.92 6.83
C LEU A 260 2.89 -16.81 5.94
N GLY A 261 4.22 -16.66 6.02
CA GLY A 261 5.16 -17.48 5.28
C GLY A 261 5.41 -17.04 3.85
N PHE A 262 4.95 -15.86 3.42
CA PHE A 262 5.23 -15.38 2.07
C PHE A 262 6.73 -15.18 1.83
N GLN A 263 7.16 -15.53 0.63
CA GLN A 263 8.51 -15.20 0.15
C GLN A 263 8.58 -13.75 -0.33
N GLU A 264 9.75 -13.15 -0.15
CA GLU A 264 10.12 -11.85 -0.70
C GLU A 264 11.09 -12.08 -1.86
N ARG A 265 10.82 -11.48 -3.01
CA ARG A 265 11.73 -11.53 -4.17
C ARG A 265 12.44 -10.20 -4.33
N ASN A 266 13.74 -10.20 -4.06
CA ASN A 266 14.63 -9.10 -4.37
C ASN A 266 15.38 -9.40 -5.68
N VAL A 267 15.34 -8.48 -6.64
CA VAL A 267 16.03 -8.67 -7.93
C VAL A 267 17.40 -7.99 -7.96
N SER A 268 18.31 -8.58 -8.73
CA SER A 268 19.69 -8.12 -8.89
C SER A 268 20.01 -7.61 -10.30
N TYR A 269 19.07 -7.68 -11.23
CA TYR A 269 19.21 -7.16 -12.59
C TYR A 269 18.72 -5.72 -12.70
N GLY A 270 19.25 -4.99 -13.68
CA GLY A 270 19.01 -3.57 -13.85
C GLY A 270 19.59 -2.69 -12.74
N LYS A 271 19.36 -1.39 -12.87
CA LYS A 271 19.72 -0.37 -11.87
C LYS A 271 18.46 0.30 -11.37
N PHE A 272 18.38 0.44 -10.05
CA PHE A 272 17.33 1.19 -9.37
C PHE A 272 17.98 2.32 -8.58
N VAL A 273 17.45 3.53 -8.74
CA VAL A 273 17.89 4.71 -7.99
C VAL A 273 16.69 5.28 -7.27
N HIS A 274 16.80 5.44 -5.95
CA HIS A 274 15.84 6.17 -5.15
C HIS A 274 16.54 7.42 -4.62
N ARG A 275 16.07 8.60 -5.01
CA ARG A 275 16.64 9.89 -4.59
C ARG A 275 16.55 10.06 -3.07
N GLY A 276 15.44 9.60 -2.50
CA GLY A 276 15.22 9.46 -1.07
C GLY A 276 14.90 10.78 -0.40
N SER A 277 13.85 10.77 0.42
CA SER A 277 13.47 11.91 1.26
C SER A 277 13.16 13.19 0.44
N SER A 278 12.73 13.08 -0.82
CA SER A 278 12.39 14.24 -1.65
C SER A 278 11.38 15.17 -0.98
N ASN A 279 10.23 14.62 -0.54
CA ASN A 279 9.19 15.37 0.18
C ASN A 279 9.72 16.01 1.49
N ILE A 280 10.62 15.33 2.23
CA ILE A 280 11.26 15.91 3.42
C ILE A 280 12.13 17.11 3.03
N ARG A 281 13.05 16.92 2.06
CA ARG A 281 13.99 17.97 1.64
C ARG A 281 13.24 19.19 1.10
N PHE A 282 12.17 18.95 0.32
CA PHE A 282 11.31 20.01 -0.19
C PHE A 282 10.60 20.73 0.94
N SER A 283 9.96 20.00 1.86
CA SER A 283 9.23 20.62 2.98
C SER A 283 10.11 21.50 3.87
N ASN A 284 11.39 21.14 4.06
CA ASN A 284 12.34 21.92 4.85
C ASN A 284 12.78 23.24 4.20
N LYS A 285 12.54 23.42 2.89
CA LYS A 285 13.00 24.58 2.12
C LYS A 285 11.87 25.52 1.71
N MET A 286 10.63 25.05 1.81
CA MET A 286 9.45 25.76 1.30
C MET A 286 8.51 26.13 2.44
N GLU A 287 7.90 27.31 2.32
CA GLU A 287 6.94 27.85 3.28
C GLU A 287 5.50 27.73 2.73
N LEU A 288 5.22 26.64 2.02
CA LEU A 288 3.88 26.31 1.54
C LEU A 288 3.05 25.66 2.68
N PRO A 289 1.72 25.81 2.72
CA PRO A 289 0.88 25.23 3.79
C PRO A 289 1.14 23.74 4.03
N ASP A 290 1.17 22.92 2.97
CA ASP A 290 1.41 21.48 3.08
C ASP A 290 2.85 21.12 3.48
N ALA A 291 3.83 21.95 3.10
CA ALA A 291 5.22 21.79 3.51
C ALA A 291 5.37 22.05 5.02
N LEU A 292 4.73 23.10 5.53
CA LEU A 292 4.69 23.44 6.95
C LEU A 292 3.94 22.39 7.76
N TRP A 293 2.78 21.97 7.27
CA TRP A 293 1.99 20.89 7.84
C TRP A 293 2.82 19.62 7.97
N TYR A 294 3.49 19.20 6.89
CA TYR A 294 4.29 17.98 6.89
C TYR A 294 5.48 18.08 7.85
N ARG A 295 6.16 19.23 7.92
CA ARG A 295 7.24 19.48 8.90
C ARG A 295 6.77 19.28 10.34
N ARG A 296 5.63 19.88 10.70
CA ARG A 296 5.04 19.79 12.05
C ARG A 296 4.62 18.36 12.36
N VAL A 297 3.86 17.71 11.48
CA VAL A 297 3.41 16.34 11.74
C VAL A 297 4.59 15.37 11.82
N ARG A 298 5.61 15.53 10.97
CA ARG A 298 6.82 14.70 11.00
C ARG A 298 7.59 14.82 12.32
N SER A 299 7.64 16.02 12.91
CA SER A 299 8.37 16.24 14.18
C SER A 299 7.78 15.43 15.34
N LEU A 300 6.46 15.15 15.32
CA LEU A 300 5.80 14.32 16.33
C LEU A 300 6.33 12.88 16.41
N SER A 301 6.90 12.35 15.32
CA SER A 301 7.34 10.95 15.25
C SER A 301 6.26 9.95 15.73
N ALA A 302 4.98 10.23 15.46
CA ALA A 302 3.83 9.53 16.03
C ALA A 302 3.81 8.00 15.75
N ASN A 303 4.50 7.55 14.71
CA ASN A 303 4.61 6.14 14.35
C ASN A 303 5.55 5.35 15.26
N LYS A 304 6.51 5.99 15.95
CA LYS A 304 7.40 5.30 16.91
C LYS A 304 6.62 4.70 18.09
N PRO A 305 5.78 5.45 18.85
CA PRO A 305 5.00 4.87 19.93
C PRO A 305 3.98 3.84 19.42
N TYR A 306 3.39 4.05 18.24
CA TYR A 306 2.48 3.08 17.63
C TYR A 306 3.18 1.75 17.30
N ALA A 307 4.35 1.81 16.64
CA ALA A 307 5.18 0.65 16.34
C ALA A 307 5.63 -0.07 17.63
N LYS A 308 6.04 0.69 18.64
CA LYS A 308 6.43 0.12 19.95
C LYS A 308 5.26 -0.62 20.59
N MET A 309 4.05 -0.08 20.54
CA MET A 309 2.87 -0.77 21.06
C MET A 309 2.52 -2.03 20.25
N LYS A 310 2.50 -1.94 18.92
CA LYS A 310 2.10 -3.05 18.04
C LYS A 310 3.13 -4.17 17.98
N TRP A 311 4.42 -3.84 17.92
CA TRP A 311 5.49 -4.81 17.65
C TRP A 311 6.56 -4.88 18.74
N ASN A 312 6.41 -4.16 19.85
CA ASN A 312 7.43 -3.97 20.90
C ASN A 312 8.79 -3.46 20.39
N ARG A 313 8.80 -2.79 19.23
CA ARG A 313 10.01 -2.23 18.63
C ARG A 313 9.71 -0.92 17.91
N PRO A 314 10.62 0.08 17.99
CA PRO A 314 10.41 1.37 17.34
C PRO A 314 10.72 1.36 15.84
N ARG A 315 11.58 0.43 15.37
CA ARG A 315 12.02 0.25 13.97
C ARG A 315 12.42 -1.21 13.69
N ALA A 316 12.71 -1.52 12.42
CA ALA A 316 12.99 -2.83 11.83
C ALA A 316 14.20 -3.64 12.35
N CYS A 317 14.76 -3.34 13.53
CA CYS A 317 15.85 -4.16 14.08
C CYS A 317 15.32 -5.42 14.80
N CYS A 318 16.25 -6.35 15.05
CA CYS A 318 16.03 -7.62 15.73
C CYS A 318 15.37 -7.44 17.12
N GLY A 319 14.51 -8.40 17.51
CA GLY A 319 13.74 -8.39 18.75
C GLY A 319 12.28 -7.92 18.58
N GLY A 320 11.54 -7.84 19.69
CA GLY A 320 10.13 -7.44 19.72
C GLY A 320 9.14 -8.61 19.67
N TYR A 321 7.85 -8.31 19.53
CA TYR A 321 6.81 -9.32 19.44
C TYR A 321 6.88 -10.06 18.10
N LYS A 322 6.66 -11.38 18.15
CA LYS A 322 6.50 -12.19 16.94
C LYS A 322 5.22 -11.80 16.20
N GLU A 323 4.15 -11.52 16.93
CA GLU A 323 2.84 -11.20 16.37
C GLU A 323 2.37 -9.79 16.76
N PRO A 324 1.44 -9.17 16.01
CA PRO A 324 0.85 -7.90 16.39
C PRO A 324 0.29 -7.95 17.82
N TYR A 325 0.68 -6.95 18.62
CA TYR A 325 0.25 -6.79 20.00
C TYR A 325 0.47 -8.05 20.85
N ASN A 326 1.56 -8.79 20.58
CA ASN A 326 1.89 -10.07 21.24
C ASN A 326 0.81 -11.16 21.05
N GLY A 327 0.24 -11.21 19.84
CA GLY A 327 -0.78 -12.18 19.45
C GLY A 327 -2.16 -11.88 20.07
N MET A 328 -2.41 -10.62 20.45
CA MET A 328 -3.71 -10.18 20.95
C MET A 328 -4.76 -10.12 19.83
N VAL A 329 -4.32 -9.85 18.60
CA VAL A 329 -5.16 -9.80 17.40
C VAL A 329 -4.46 -10.60 16.28
N PRO A 330 -5.20 -11.12 15.29
CA PRO A 330 -4.60 -11.85 14.19
C PRO A 330 -3.73 -10.97 13.30
N ALA A 331 -2.87 -11.60 12.49
CA ALA A 331 -1.88 -10.92 11.67
C ALA A 331 -2.52 -9.98 10.62
N ASP A 332 -3.69 -10.30 10.09
CA ASP A 332 -4.39 -9.51 9.08
C ASP A 332 -5.23 -8.34 9.64
N VAL A 333 -5.23 -8.15 10.96
CA VAL A 333 -6.19 -7.26 11.63
C VAL A 333 -5.55 -5.98 12.13
N TRP A 334 -6.18 -4.85 11.80
CA TRP A 334 -5.95 -3.58 12.46
C TRP A 334 -7.24 -2.75 12.49
N VAL A 335 -7.39 -1.92 13.53
CA VAL A 335 -8.54 -1.02 13.71
C VAL A 335 -8.01 0.41 13.69
N LYS A 336 -8.58 1.25 12.83
CA LYS A 336 -8.16 2.65 12.65
C LYS A 336 -8.58 3.49 13.85
N ASP A 337 -7.62 4.20 14.44
CA ASP A 337 -7.85 5.25 15.42
C ASP A 337 -8.00 6.59 14.69
N GLU A 338 -9.19 6.83 14.14
CA GLU A 338 -9.50 8.07 13.41
C GLU A 338 -9.33 9.29 14.32
N ALA A 339 -9.70 9.19 15.60
CA ALA A 339 -9.56 10.29 16.55
C ALA A 339 -8.08 10.69 16.75
N ARG A 340 -7.16 9.73 16.81
CA ARG A 340 -5.71 9.98 16.82
C ARG A 340 -5.24 10.68 15.56
N ILE A 341 -5.65 10.19 14.38
CA ILE A 341 -5.26 10.80 13.10
C ILE A 341 -5.75 12.25 13.01
N GLN A 342 -6.99 12.52 13.42
CA GLN A 342 -7.56 13.87 13.45
C GLN A 342 -6.80 14.81 14.40
N ARG A 343 -6.37 14.34 15.58
CA ARG A 343 -5.50 15.14 16.46
C ARG A 343 -4.17 15.48 15.83
N ILE A 344 -3.55 14.53 15.12
CA ILE A 344 -2.27 14.74 14.42
C ILE A 344 -2.45 15.74 13.27
N ARG A 345 -3.54 15.64 12.49
CA ARG A 345 -3.86 16.58 11.41
C ARG A 345 -4.05 18.01 11.92
N ALA A 346 -4.89 18.19 12.94
CA ALA A 346 -5.15 19.49 13.55
C ALA A 346 -3.86 20.15 14.06
N TYR A 347 -2.95 19.37 14.66
CA TYR A 347 -1.64 19.88 15.06
C TYR A 347 -0.79 20.34 13.86
N GLY A 348 -0.80 19.59 12.76
CA GLY A 348 -0.14 20.01 11.53
C GLY A 348 -0.64 21.37 11.01
N HIS A 349 -1.95 21.61 11.12
CA HIS A 349 -2.60 22.86 10.70
C HIS A 349 -2.45 24.03 11.69
N ASP A 350 -1.73 23.85 12.80
CA ASP A 350 -1.67 24.83 13.93
C ASP A 350 -2.98 25.04 14.68
N GLU A 351 -4.00 24.20 14.46
CA GLU A 351 -5.32 24.40 15.06
C GLU A 351 -5.35 24.08 16.57
N LYS A 352 -4.30 23.43 17.08
CA LYS A 352 -4.17 23.05 18.49
C LYS A 352 -2.83 23.48 19.05
N GLN A 353 -2.88 24.22 20.17
CA GLN A 353 -1.70 24.57 20.94
C GLN A 353 -1.21 23.37 21.76
N GLY A 354 0.10 23.14 21.75
CA GLY A 354 0.75 22.05 22.47
C GLY A 354 0.86 20.75 21.65
N VAL A 355 1.71 19.83 22.12
CA VAL A 355 1.94 18.53 21.47
C VAL A 355 0.71 17.63 21.70
N PRO A 356 0.07 17.10 20.64
CA PRO A 356 -1.12 16.27 20.78
C PRO A 356 -0.78 14.90 21.38
N LYS A 357 -1.77 14.25 22.00
CA LYS A 357 -1.70 12.84 22.37
C LYS A 357 -1.62 11.96 21.11
N VAL A 358 -0.45 11.35 20.89
CA VAL A 358 -0.14 10.50 19.72
C VAL A 358 -0.20 9.01 20.00
N GLU A 359 -0.53 8.60 21.23
CA GLU A 359 -0.77 7.21 21.58
C GLU A 359 -2.07 6.71 20.95
N TYR A 360 -2.03 5.44 20.53
CA TYR A 360 -3.19 4.75 19.99
C TYR A 360 -4.11 4.26 21.10
N ASP A 361 -5.42 4.39 20.90
CA ASP A 361 -6.42 3.87 21.79
C ASP A 361 -6.53 2.34 21.69
N ARG A 362 -5.88 1.63 22.63
CA ARG A 362 -5.89 0.16 22.71
C ARG A 362 -7.28 -0.42 22.99
N THR A 363 -8.23 0.38 23.44
CA THR A 363 -9.60 -0.09 23.69
C THR A 363 -10.31 -0.46 22.38
N LEU A 364 -9.91 0.16 21.26
CA LEU A 364 -10.40 -0.15 19.91
C LEU A 364 -10.13 -1.60 19.49
N LEU A 365 -9.15 -2.26 20.10
CA LEU A 365 -8.84 -3.66 19.80
C LEU A 365 -9.77 -4.64 20.51
N HIS A 366 -10.48 -4.24 21.59
CA HIS A 366 -11.31 -5.16 22.38
C HIS A 366 -12.28 -6.01 21.54
N PRO A 367 -13.00 -5.47 20.54
CA PRO A 367 -13.93 -6.26 19.73
C PRO A 367 -13.25 -7.30 18.83
N VAL A 368 -11.95 -7.17 18.57
CA VAL A 368 -11.20 -8.03 17.62
C VAL A 368 -10.14 -8.91 18.28
N ARG A 369 -10.09 -8.94 19.62
CA ARG A 369 -9.11 -9.77 20.35
C ARG A 369 -9.41 -11.25 20.22
N THR A 370 -8.34 -12.04 20.19
CA THR A 370 -8.36 -13.51 20.17
C THR A 370 -8.13 -14.13 21.55
N LYS A 371 -7.62 -13.35 22.51
CA LYS A 371 -7.38 -13.76 23.90
C LYS A 371 -8.31 -13.00 24.84
N GLY A 372 -8.72 -13.66 25.93
CA GLY A 372 -9.46 -13.04 27.04
C GLY A 372 -8.67 -11.91 27.72
N ARG A 373 -9.34 -11.12 28.57
CA ARG A 373 -8.76 -9.96 29.26
C ARG A 373 -7.49 -10.30 30.02
#